data_AF-A0A1E4RLI3-F1
#
_entry.id   AF-A0A1E4RLI3-F1
#
_cell.length_a   1.000
_cell.length_b   1.000
_cell.length_c   1.000
_cell.angle_alpha   90.00
_cell.angle_beta   90.00
_cell.angle_gamma   90.00
#
_symmetry.space_group_name_H-M   'P 1'
#
loop_
_entity.id
_entity.type
_entity.pdbx_description
1 polymer ?
#
loop_
_entity_poly.entity_id
_entity_poly.type
_entity_poly.pdbx_seq_one_letter_code
_entity_poly.pdbx_strand_id
1 'polypeptide(L)'
;MSNLGSNGSSESVESVTIAPNALFQPQYCHDSGRIRAFLRLSRIATDDTIRQHLNEIKQRDCESYLVRKIFPQWEARSELIDYCFKYSKNLRNSTSQGKAVPKAVNLPSSNVQENETSIEEQFDLRTDPYAYKSHQQQLESQFTHCDMIDNWIKNEQSVEQILRQETIKVFNDKCYQKDWTKDIQKFR
;
A
#
# COMPACT_ATOMS: atom_id res chain seq x y z
N MET A 1 -42.47 6.85 40.30
CA MET A 1 -41.14 7.41 40.62
C MET A 1 -40.16 6.74 39.69
N SER A 2 -39.67 7.53 38.75
CA SER A 2 -38.88 7.13 37.59
C SER A 2 -37.39 7.06 37.93
N ASN A 3 -36.65 6.39 37.05
CA ASN A 3 -35.20 6.39 36.87
C ASN A 3 -34.36 5.51 37.81
N LEU A 4 -33.87 4.41 37.25
CA LEU A 4 -32.45 4.08 37.26
C LEU A 4 -32.04 3.82 35.82
N GLY A 5 -31.33 4.79 35.25
CA GLY A 5 -30.75 4.71 33.91
C GLY A 5 -29.58 3.73 33.93
N SER A 6 -29.65 2.72 33.07
CA SER A 6 -28.49 1.92 32.72
C SER A 6 -27.70 2.66 31.64
N ASN A 7 -26.60 3.29 32.06
CA ASN A 7 -25.51 3.69 31.19
C ASN A 7 -24.88 2.41 30.60
N GLY A 8 -25.29 2.06 29.39
CA GLY A 8 -24.58 1.10 28.54
C GLY A 8 -23.46 1.82 27.82
N SER A 9 -22.25 1.63 28.33
CA SER A 9 -20.98 2.10 27.79
C SER A 9 -20.89 1.82 26.29
N SER A 10 -20.58 2.84 25.51
CA SER A 10 -20.11 2.72 24.15
C SER A 10 -18.79 1.95 24.13
N GLU A 11 -18.85 0.64 23.84
CA GLU A 11 -17.71 -0.14 23.40
C GLU A 11 -17.22 0.44 22.07
N SER A 12 -16.18 1.27 22.14
CA SER A 12 -15.33 1.54 21.00
C SER A 12 -14.65 0.23 20.62
N VAL A 13 -15.11 -0.37 19.52
CA VAL A 13 -14.41 -1.48 18.87
C VAL A 13 -13.04 -0.92 18.44
N GLU A 14 -12.02 -1.11 19.27
CA GLU A 14 -10.64 -0.95 18.84
C GLU A 14 -10.44 -1.93 17.69
N SER A 15 -10.12 -1.40 16.51
CA SER A 15 -9.65 -2.21 15.40
C SER A 15 -8.41 -2.96 15.90
N VAL A 16 -8.55 -4.27 16.14
CA VAL A 16 -7.44 -5.12 16.55
C VAL A 16 -6.49 -5.23 15.35
N THR A 17 -5.53 -4.32 15.29
CA THR A 17 -4.43 -4.36 14.33
C THR A 17 -3.55 -5.56 14.68
N ILE A 18 -3.37 -6.46 13.71
CA ILE A 18 -2.54 -7.66 13.90
C ILE A 18 -1.06 -7.28 13.75
N ALA A 19 -0.77 -6.25 12.94
CA ALA A 19 0.57 -5.72 12.79
C ALA A 19 1.04 -4.97 14.06
N PRO A 20 2.36 -4.98 14.36
CA PRO A 20 2.91 -4.22 15.47
C PRO A 20 2.59 -2.72 15.38
N ASN A 21 1.88 -2.18 16.37
CA ASN A 21 1.45 -0.78 16.42
C ASN A 21 2.59 0.23 16.25
N ALA A 22 3.80 -0.13 16.67
CA ALA A 22 4.99 0.70 16.54
C ALA A 22 5.38 0.98 15.07
N LEU A 23 4.88 0.22 14.09
CA LEU A 23 5.22 0.37 12.67
C LEU A 23 4.27 1.33 11.91
N PHE A 24 3.11 1.70 12.48
CA PHE A 24 2.16 2.62 11.85
C PHE A 24 2.56 4.08 12.07
N GLN A 25 3.71 4.46 11.51
CA GLN A 25 4.22 5.83 11.62
C GLN A 25 4.63 6.36 10.23
N PRO A 26 4.29 7.62 9.88
CA PRO A 26 4.59 8.18 8.57
C PRO A 26 6.07 8.13 8.19
N GLN A 27 6.96 8.33 9.16
CA GLN A 27 8.41 8.25 8.98
C GLN A 27 8.87 6.93 8.39
N TYR A 28 8.19 5.82 8.70
CA TYR A 28 8.54 4.50 8.17
C TYR A 28 7.97 4.24 6.79
N CYS A 29 7.07 5.08 6.28
CA CYS A 29 6.71 5.04 4.86
C CYS A 29 7.76 5.77 4.01
N HIS A 30 8.39 6.83 4.55
CA HIS A 30 9.52 7.52 3.94
C HIS A 30 10.80 6.67 3.97
N ASP A 31 11.20 6.23 5.17
CA ASP A 31 12.27 5.25 5.35
C ASP A 31 11.66 3.85 5.62
N SER A 32 11.35 3.17 4.52
CA SER A 32 10.73 1.84 4.52
C SER A 32 11.58 0.71 5.13
N GLY A 33 12.81 0.97 5.60
CA GLY A 33 13.70 -0.07 6.12
C GLY A 33 13.08 -0.93 7.23
N ARG A 34 12.36 -0.33 8.18
CA ARG A 34 11.71 -1.07 9.27
C ARG A 34 10.53 -1.91 8.81
N ILE A 35 9.68 -1.35 7.96
CA ILE A 35 8.53 -2.06 7.41
C ILE A 35 9.01 -3.23 6.55
N ARG A 36 9.98 -3.01 5.65
CA ARG A 36 10.54 -4.08 4.81
C ARG A 36 11.23 -5.18 5.61
N ALA A 37 11.89 -4.83 6.73
CA ALA A 37 12.46 -5.83 7.63
C ALA A 37 11.37 -6.71 8.26
N PHE A 38 10.26 -6.11 8.71
CA PHE A 38 9.09 -6.86 9.19
C PHE A 38 8.50 -7.75 8.09
N LEU A 39 8.25 -7.21 6.89
CA LEU A 39 7.69 -7.97 5.76
C LEU A 39 8.57 -9.18 5.42
N ARG A 40 9.89 -8.99 5.36
CA ARG A 40 10.86 -10.06 5.11
C ARG A 40 10.79 -11.15 6.18
N LEU A 41 10.79 -10.79 7.47
CA LEU A 41 10.75 -11.77 8.56
C LEU A 41 9.42 -12.53 8.59
N SER A 42 8.30 -11.84 8.34
CA SER A 42 6.98 -12.46 8.24
C SER A 42 6.93 -13.50 7.11
N ARG A 43 7.46 -13.17 5.92
CA ARG A 43 7.58 -14.09 4.77
C ARG A 43 8.40 -15.32 5.07
N ILE A 44 9.55 -15.14 5.74
CA ILE A 44 10.42 -16.27 6.15
C ILE A 44 9.67 -17.19 7.12
N ALA A 45 8.88 -16.62 8.03
CA ALA A 45 8.17 -17.38 9.05
C ALA A 45 6.96 -18.17 8.49
N THR A 46 6.34 -17.73 7.38
CA THR A 46 5.14 -18.37 6.82
C THR A 46 5.31 -18.95 5.42
N ASP A 47 5.77 -18.14 4.46
CA ASP A 47 5.67 -18.45 3.04
C ASP A 47 6.91 -19.22 2.55
N ASP A 48 8.12 -18.86 3.00
CA ASP A 48 9.36 -19.54 2.57
C ASP A 48 9.44 -20.98 3.10
N THR A 49 8.89 -21.22 4.30
CA THR A 49 8.88 -22.53 4.97
C THR A 49 7.59 -23.32 4.71
N ILE A 50 6.66 -22.79 3.91
CA ILE A 50 5.32 -23.36 3.70
C ILE A 50 5.37 -24.83 3.27
N ARG A 51 6.23 -25.17 2.32
CA ARG A 51 6.37 -26.55 1.80
C ARG A 51 6.85 -27.51 2.88
N GLN A 52 7.77 -27.08 3.73
CA GLN A 52 8.29 -27.90 4.82
C GLN A 52 7.17 -28.17 5.83
N HIS A 53 6.47 -27.13 6.29
CA HIS A 53 5.37 -27.27 7.23
C HIS A 53 4.23 -28.14 6.69
N LEU A 54 3.88 -28.00 5.40
CA LEU A 54 2.85 -28.83 4.79
C LEU A 54 3.24 -30.31 4.71
N ASN A 55 4.53 -30.65 4.66
CA ASN A 55 4.97 -32.04 4.73
C ASN A 55 4.88 -32.63 6.15
N GLU A 56 4.85 -31.79 7.19
CA GLU A 56 4.79 -32.21 8.60
C GLU A 56 3.34 -32.40 9.09
N ILE A 57 2.35 -31.81 8.41
CA ILE A 57 0.93 -31.90 8.78
C ILE A 57 0.15 -32.92 7.95
N LYS A 58 -1.00 -33.36 8.45
CA LYS A 58 -1.93 -34.20 7.69
C LYS A 58 -2.75 -33.33 6.74
N GLN A 59 -3.12 -33.87 5.57
CA GLN A 59 -3.89 -33.15 4.55
C GLN A 59 -5.19 -32.52 5.08
N ARG A 60 -5.88 -33.18 6.02
CA ARG A 60 -7.10 -32.67 6.67
C ARG A 60 -6.89 -31.40 7.51
N ASP A 61 -5.66 -31.17 7.95
CA ASP A 61 -5.29 -30.05 8.82
C ASP A 61 -4.78 -28.84 8.02
N CYS A 62 -4.72 -28.93 6.68
CA CYS A 62 -4.28 -27.84 5.80
C CYS A 62 -5.14 -26.58 5.96
N GLU A 63 -6.46 -26.71 6.08
CA GLU A 63 -7.35 -25.56 6.23
C GLU A 63 -7.13 -24.84 7.56
N SER A 64 -6.99 -25.61 8.64
CA SER A 64 -6.67 -25.08 9.97
C SER A 64 -5.33 -24.34 9.96
N TYR A 65 -4.32 -24.87 9.27
CA TYR A 65 -3.02 -24.22 9.11
C TYR A 65 -3.15 -22.87 8.40
N LEU A 66 -3.87 -22.84 7.27
CA LEU A 66 -4.09 -21.63 6.47
C LEU A 66 -4.80 -20.53 7.27
N VAL A 67 -5.91 -20.85 7.93
CA VAL A 67 -6.69 -19.87 8.71
C VAL A 67 -5.94 -19.38 9.95
N ARG A 68 -5.22 -20.27 10.65
CA ARG A 68 -4.60 -19.93 11.95
C ARG A 68 -3.20 -19.33 11.83
N LYS A 69 -2.45 -19.67 10.79
CA LYS A 69 -1.04 -19.28 10.64
C LYS A 69 -0.82 -18.30 9.50
N ILE A 70 -1.33 -18.62 8.32
CA ILE A 70 -1.06 -17.86 7.10
C ILE A 70 -1.85 -16.54 7.11
N PHE A 71 -3.18 -16.63 7.26
CA PHE A 71 -4.04 -15.44 7.15
C PHE A 71 -3.72 -14.30 8.11
N PRO A 72 -3.48 -14.51 9.41
CA PRO A 72 -3.16 -13.40 10.32
C PRO A 72 -1.85 -12.71 9.94
N GLN A 73 -0.87 -13.46 9.43
CA GLN A 73 0.41 -12.90 9.00
C GLN A 73 0.26 -12.11 7.69
N TRP A 74 -0.58 -12.58 6.79
CA TRP A 74 -0.91 -11.86 5.56
C TRP A 74 -1.66 -10.56 5.84
N GLU A 75 -2.64 -10.60 6.75
CA GLU A 75 -3.40 -9.45 7.20
C GLU A 75 -2.49 -8.39 7.83
N ALA A 76 -1.60 -8.78 8.74
CA ALA A 76 -0.62 -7.88 9.33
C ALA A 76 0.29 -7.21 8.29
N ARG A 77 0.69 -7.93 7.23
CA ARG A 77 1.47 -7.35 6.13
C ARG A 77 0.65 -6.39 5.28
N SER A 78 -0.58 -6.75 4.92
CA SER A 78 -1.45 -5.88 4.12
C SER A 78 -1.81 -4.60 4.85
N GLU A 79 -2.08 -4.66 6.16
CA GLU A 79 -2.38 -3.47 6.97
C GLU A 79 -1.29 -2.41 6.86
N LEU A 80 -0.01 -2.80 6.95
CA LEU A 80 1.11 -1.88 6.86
C LEU A 80 1.30 -1.32 5.44
N ILE A 81 1.16 -2.16 4.42
CA ILE A 81 1.25 -1.74 3.02
C ILE A 81 0.12 -0.75 2.69
N ASP A 82 -1.11 -1.05 3.13
CA ASP A 82 -2.29 -0.22 2.92
C ASP A 82 -2.23 1.09 3.70
N TYR A 83 -1.67 1.07 4.91
CA TYR A 83 -1.38 2.27 5.68
C TYR A 83 -0.49 3.22 4.87
N CYS A 84 0.64 2.72 4.35
CA CYS A 84 1.54 3.56 3.56
C CYS A 84 0.92 3.97 2.21
N PHE A 85 0.05 3.14 1.62
CA PHE A 85 -0.68 3.50 0.40
C PHE A 85 -1.65 4.68 0.66
N LYS A 86 -2.45 4.61 1.73
CA LYS A 86 -3.35 5.69 2.15
C LYS A 86 -2.57 6.95 2.50
N TYR A 87 -1.44 6.80 3.18
CA TYR A 87 -0.54 7.91 3.50
C TYR A 87 -0.01 8.60 2.24
N SER A 88 0.50 7.85 1.26
CA SER A 88 0.99 8.40 -0.02
C SER A 88 -0.10 9.18 -0.77
N LYS A 89 -1.32 8.63 -0.81
CA LYS A 89 -2.48 9.32 -1.41
C LYS A 89 -2.79 10.64 -0.72
N ASN A 90 -2.80 10.65 0.63
CA ASN A 90 -3.00 11.87 1.40
C ASN A 90 -1.89 12.90 1.12
N LEU A 91 -0.63 12.44 1.09
CA LEU A 91 0.52 13.29 0.81
C LEU A 91 0.38 13.97 -0.56
N ARG A 92 0.07 13.22 -1.63
CA ARG A 92 -0.19 13.78 -2.97
C ARG A 92 -1.33 14.82 -2.99
N ASN A 93 -2.41 14.54 -2.27
CA ASN A 93 -3.53 15.48 -2.16
C ASN A 93 -3.10 16.77 -1.45
N SER A 94 -2.28 16.68 -0.40
CA SER A 94 -1.75 17.87 0.29
C SER A 94 -0.79 18.68 -0.57
N THR A 95 0.07 18.01 -1.36
CA THR A 95 1.01 18.69 -2.28
C THR A 95 0.28 19.41 -3.42
N SER A 96 -0.78 18.80 -3.96
CA SER A 96 -1.59 19.42 -5.03
C SER A 96 -2.53 20.54 -4.55
N GLN A 97 -2.88 20.56 -3.26
CA GLN A 97 -3.67 21.63 -2.64
C GLN A 97 -2.80 22.77 -2.08
N GLY A 98 -1.50 22.55 -1.91
CA GLY A 98 -0.53 23.59 -1.62
C GLY A 98 -0.57 24.67 -2.70
N LYS A 99 -0.60 25.94 -2.28
CA LYS A 99 -0.82 27.15 -3.10
C LYS A 99 0.33 27.48 -4.09
N ALA A 100 1.05 26.48 -4.58
CA ALA A 100 2.20 26.61 -5.49
C ALA A 100 2.27 25.51 -6.56
N VAL A 101 1.13 24.95 -6.99
CA VAL A 101 1.07 24.16 -8.22
C VAL A 101 -0.13 24.62 -9.04
N PRO A 102 0.03 25.52 -10.03
CA PRO A 102 -0.85 25.48 -11.18
C PRO A 102 -0.74 24.06 -11.71
N LYS A 103 -1.86 23.31 -11.62
CA LYS A 103 -2.02 21.93 -12.11
C LYS A 103 -1.05 21.67 -13.25
N ALA A 104 -0.08 20.77 -13.05
CA ALA A 104 0.65 20.21 -14.15
C ALA A 104 -0.41 19.77 -15.18
N VAL A 105 -0.38 20.45 -16.32
CA VAL A 105 -1.37 20.36 -17.38
C VAL A 105 -1.41 18.90 -17.83
N ASN A 106 -2.45 18.17 -17.43
CA ASN A 106 -2.94 17.11 -18.28
C ASN A 106 -3.48 17.82 -19.50
N LEU A 107 -2.66 17.94 -20.55
CA LEU A 107 -3.13 18.29 -21.87
C LEU A 107 -3.92 17.07 -22.33
N PRO A 108 -5.27 17.12 -22.41
CA PRO A 108 -5.97 16.09 -23.16
C PRO A 108 -5.58 16.35 -24.62
N SER A 109 -4.92 15.38 -25.25
CA SER A 109 -4.89 15.29 -26.70
C SER A 109 -6.33 15.33 -27.18
N SER A 110 -6.79 16.47 -27.68
CA SER A 110 -7.79 16.66 -28.74
C SER A 110 -8.17 18.15 -28.83
N ASN A 111 -7.68 18.81 -29.89
CA ASN A 111 -8.17 20.10 -30.42
C ASN A 111 -8.01 21.36 -29.55
N VAL A 112 -6.79 21.82 -29.34
CA VAL A 112 -6.52 23.24 -29.05
C VAL A 112 -5.41 23.70 -29.97
N GLN A 113 -5.69 24.71 -30.79
CA GLN A 113 -4.70 25.41 -31.60
C GLN A 113 -3.58 25.91 -30.70
N GLU A 114 -2.35 25.68 -31.15
CA GLU A 114 -1.09 26.10 -30.55
C GLU A 114 -1.18 27.50 -29.93
N ASN A 115 -1.25 27.55 -28.61
CA ASN A 115 -1.25 28.76 -27.81
C ASN A 115 0.12 28.90 -27.14
N GLU A 116 1.11 29.34 -27.93
CA GLU A 116 2.41 29.86 -27.45
C GLU A 116 2.22 30.93 -26.34
N THR A 117 1.07 31.62 -26.34
CA THR A 117 0.67 32.64 -25.37
C THR A 117 0.49 32.13 -23.93
N SER A 118 0.12 30.87 -23.70
CA SER A 118 -0.18 30.38 -22.35
C SER A 118 1.07 30.11 -21.50
N ILE A 119 2.24 29.96 -22.13
CA ILE A 119 3.52 29.79 -21.43
C ILE A 119 4.12 31.16 -21.10
N GLU A 120 4.01 32.12 -22.03
CA GLU A 120 4.49 33.50 -21.84
C GLU A 120 3.70 34.26 -20.76
N GLU A 121 2.40 33.99 -20.60
CA GLU A 121 1.57 34.58 -19.53
C GLU A 121 2.00 34.14 -18.13
N GLN A 122 2.55 32.92 -17.99
CA GLN A 122 3.00 32.37 -16.71
C GLN A 122 4.50 32.59 -16.47
N PHE A 123 5.30 32.62 -17.53
CA PHE A 123 6.74 32.83 -17.49
C PHE A 123 7.16 33.78 -18.61
N ASP A 124 7.64 34.96 -18.27
CA ASP A 124 8.26 35.85 -19.24
C ASP A 124 9.67 35.32 -19.62
N LEU A 125 9.69 34.46 -20.65
CA LEU A 125 10.90 33.80 -21.15
C LEU A 125 11.91 34.78 -21.77
N ARG A 126 11.49 36.01 -22.08
CA ARG A 126 12.39 37.07 -22.56
C ARG A 126 13.21 37.67 -21.42
N THR A 127 12.61 37.78 -20.23
CA THR A 127 13.29 38.24 -19.02
C THR A 127 14.14 37.13 -18.38
N ASP A 128 13.65 35.89 -18.37
CA ASP A 128 14.40 34.71 -17.91
C ASP A 128 14.15 33.47 -18.80
N PRO A 129 15.09 33.13 -19.70
CA PRO A 129 15.00 31.95 -20.56
C PRO A 129 14.91 30.61 -19.83
N TYR A 130 15.27 30.55 -18.55
CA TYR A 130 15.30 29.31 -17.75
C TYR A 130 14.18 29.21 -16.71
N ALA A 131 13.31 30.22 -16.60
CA ALA A 131 12.23 30.26 -15.61
C ALA A 131 11.32 29.02 -15.69
N TYR A 132 10.93 28.63 -16.91
CA TYR A 132 10.09 27.44 -17.14
C TYR A 132 10.77 26.14 -16.67
N LYS A 133 12.05 25.94 -17.02
CA LYS A 133 12.81 24.74 -16.63
C LYS A 133 12.98 24.65 -15.12
N SER A 134 13.27 25.77 -14.47
CA SER A 134 13.43 25.85 -13.01
C SER A 134 12.11 25.55 -12.30
N HIS A 135 10.99 26.07 -12.81
CA HIS A 135 9.67 25.76 -12.29
C HIS A 135 9.29 24.28 -12.46
N GLN A 136 9.57 23.68 -13.62
CA GLN A 136 9.38 22.25 -13.82
C GLN A 136 10.20 21.43 -12.83
N GLN A 137 11.49 21.75 -12.65
CA GLN A 137 12.35 21.06 -11.71
C GLN A 137 11.85 21.21 -10.27
N GLN A 138 11.31 22.38 -9.91
CA GLN A 138 10.70 22.61 -8.60
C GLN A 138 9.46 21.73 -8.40
N LEU A 139 8.57 21.64 -9.39
CA LEU A 139 7.41 20.75 -9.34
C LEU A 139 7.82 19.29 -9.22
N GLU A 140 8.74 18.83 -10.08
CA GLU A 140 9.25 17.45 -10.05
C GLU A 140 9.84 17.12 -8.68
N SER A 141 10.67 18.00 -8.12
CA SER A 141 11.28 17.80 -6.80
C SER A 141 10.23 17.61 -5.68
N GLN A 142 9.08 18.28 -5.76
CA GLN A 142 8.00 18.12 -4.79
C GLN A 142 7.34 16.74 -4.87
N PHE A 143 7.27 16.13 -6.07
CA PHE A 143 6.66 14.83 -6.27
C PHE A 143 7.61 13.64 -6.13
N THR A 144 8.94 13.86 -6.22
CA THR A 144 9.96 12.80 -6.06
C THR A 144 9.73 11.91 -4.83
N HIS A 145 9.42 12.50 -3.69
CA HIS A 145 9.18 11.79 -2.43
C HIS A 145 7.93 10.91 -2.51
N CYS A 146 6.86 11.39 -3.14
CA CYS A 146 5.64 10.60 -3.34
C CYS A 146 5.92 9.41 -4.27
N ASP A 147 6.68 9.63 -5.34
CA ASP A 147 7.03 8.59 -6.31
C ASP A 147 7.92 7.51 -5.69
N MET A 148 8.88 7.89 -4.85
CA MET A 148 9.70 6.94 -4.09
C MET A 148 8.84 6.02 -3.23
N ILE A 149 7.87 6.60 -2.49
CA ILE A 149 6.94 5.84 -1.64
C ILE A 149 6.09 4.89 -2.49
N ASP A 150 5.48 5.41 -3.55
CA ASP A 150 4.62 4.62 -4.45
C ASP A 150 5.37 3.46 -5.10
N ASN A 151 6.62 3.69 -5.51
CA ASN A 151 7.43 2.67 -6.18
C ASN A 151 7.70 1.47 -5.26
N TRP A 152 8.08 1.71 -4.01
CA TRP A 152 8.33 0.59 -3.11
C TRP A 152 7.04 -0.12 -2.67
N ILE A 153 5.95 0.62 -2.46
CA ILE A 153 4.64 0.02 -2.16
C ILE A 153 4.20 -0.90 -3.30
N LYS A 154 4.30 -0.45 -4.55
CA LYS A 154 3.96 -1.27 -5.73
C LYS A 154 4.81 -2.53 -5.80
N ASN A 155 6.10 -2.44 -5.48
CA ASN A 155 6.98 -3.59 -5.43
C ASN A 155 6.53 -4.59 -4.35
N GLU A 156 6.25 -4.12 -3.13
CA GLU A 156 5.76 -4.99 -2.06
C GLU A 156 4.39 -5.61 -2.40
N GLN A 157 3.47 -4.86 -3.01
CA GLN A 157 2.20 -5.39 -3.50
C GLN A 157 2.39 -6.46 -4.58
N SER A 158 3.33 -6.26 -5.50
CA SER A 158 3.67 -7.26 -6.52
C SER A 158 4.25 -8.52 -5.89
N VAL A 159 5.13 -8.38 -4.89
CA VAL A 159 5.69 -9.50 -4.13
C VAL A 159 4.57 -10.27 -3.41
N GLU A 160 3.67 -9.59 -2.71
CA GLU A 160 2.53 -10.24 -2.05
C GLU A 160 1.62 -10.99 -3.04
N GLN A 161 1.41 -10.44 -4.24
CA GLN A 161 0.67 -11.14 -5.29
C GLN A 161 1.38 -12.43 -5.74
N ILE A 162 2.70 -12.39 -5.94
CA ILE A 162 3.50 -13.57 -6.32
C ILE A 162 3.43 -14.62 -5.20
N LEU A 163 3.60 -14.22 -3.94
CA LEU A 163 3.56 -15.14 -2.79
C LEU A 163 2.21 -15.84 -2.67
N ARG A 164 1.09 -15.13 -2.92
CA ARG A 164 -0.25 -15.74 -2.95
C ARG A 164 -0.38 -16.79 -4.05
N GLN A 165 0.13 -16.50 -5.25
CA GLN A 165 0.10 -17.45 -6.36
C GLN A 165 0.94 -18.70 -6.08
N GLU A 166 2.13 -18.54 -5.52
CA GLU A 166 2.99 -19.66 -5.13
C GLU A 166 2.36 -20.47 -3.99
N THR A 167 1.75 -19.81 -3.01
CA THR A 167 1.02 -20.47 -1.94
C THR A 167 -0.11 -21.33 -2.49
N ILE A 168 -0.92 -20.80 -3.43
CA ILE A 168 -1.97 -21.56 -4.10
C ILE A 168 -1.41 -22.81 -4.78
N LYS A 169 -0.31 -22.69 -5.54
CA LYS A 169 0.33 -23.83 -6.21
C LYS A 169 0.75 -24.90 -5.20
N VAL A 170 1.43 -24.49 -4.13
CA VAL A 170 1.90 -25.41 -3.08
C VAL A 170 0.74 -26.11 -2.38
N PHE A 171 -0.34 -25.40 -2.07
CA PHE A 171 -1.54 -25.98 -1.48
C PHE A 171 -2.23 -26.96 -2.44
N ASN A 172 -2.33 -26.64 -3.73
CA ASN A 172 -2.87 -27.54 -4.74
C ASN A 172 -2.01 -28.81 -4.89
N ASP A 173 -0.69 -28.70 -4.76
CA ASP A 173 0.24 -29.83 -4.88
C ASP A 173 0.17 -30.78 -3.67
N LYS A 174 -0.11 -30.27 -2.47
CA LYS A 174 -0.01 -31.06 -1.21
C LYS A 174 -1.35 -31.38 -0.57
N CYS A 175 -2.31 -30.48 -0.70
CA CYS A 175 -3.62 -30.54 -0.06
C CYS A 175 -4.71 -30.67 -1.13
N TYR A 176 -4.96 -31.89 -1.64
CA TYR A 176 -5.90 -32.13 -2.75
C TYR A 176 -7.40 -32.03 -2.39
N GLN A 177 -7.75 -31.52 -1.21
CA GLN A 177 -9.11 -31.64 -0.66
C GLN A 177 -10.10 -30.61 -1.21
N LYS A 178 -9.63 -29.46 -1.72
CA LYS A 178 -10.48 -28.39 -2.22
C LYS A 178 -9.75 -27.46 -3.18
N ASP A 179 -10.52 -26.60 -3.86
CA ASP A 179 -10.00 -25.52 -4.70
C ASP A 179 -9.59 -24.34 -3.82
N TRP A 180 -8.28 -24.25 -3.54
CA TRP A 180 -7.70 -23.20 -2.69
C TRP A 180 -7.68 -21.82 -3.34
N THR A 181 -7.90 -21.73 -4.66
CA THR A 181 -7.82 -20.46 -5.39
C THR A 181 -8.85 -19.45 -4.88
N LYS A 182 -10.09 -19.90 -4.64
CA LYS A 182 -11.20 -19.03 -4.22
C LYS A 182 -11.02 -18.51 -2.80
N ASP A 183 -10.62 -19.40 -1.89
CA ASP A 183 -10.42 -19.06 -0.47
C ASP A 183 -9.29 -18.06 -0.31
N ILE A 184 -8.18 -18.26 -1.02
CA ILE A 184 -6.99 -17.41 -0.96
C ILE A 184 -7.21 -16.07 -1.68
N GLN A 185 -7.93 -16.04 -2.82
CA GLN A 185 -8.23 -14.80 -3.54
C GLN A 185 -9.18 -13.87 -2.78
N LYS A 186 -10.05 -14.42 -1.92
CA LYS A 186 -10.97 -13.62 -1.10
C LYS A 186 -10.23 -12.69 -0.13
N PHE A 187 -9.02 -13.04 0.28
CA PHE A 187 -8.21 -12.28 1.24
C PHE A 187 -7.50 -11.06 0.60
N ARG A 188 -8.06 -10.47 -0.45
CA ARG A 188 -7.50 -9.31 -1.15
C ARG A 188 -7.79 -8.00 -0.44
#